data_AF-A0A356AIQ1-F1
#
_entry.id   AF-A0A356AIQ1-F1
#
_cell.length_a   1.000
_cell.length_b   1.000
_cell.length_c   1.000
_cell.angle_alpha   90.00
_cell.angle_beta   90.00
_cell.angle_gamma   90.00
#
_symmetry.space_group_name_H-M   'P 1'
#
loop_
_entity.id
_entity.type
_entity.pdbx_description
1 polymer ?
#
loop_
_entity_poly.entity_id
_entity_poly.type
_entity_poly.pdbx_seq_one_letter_code
_entity_poly.pdbx_strand_id
1 'polypeptide(L)' 'MILDYIGVKEINGSLIVLDDVENASFEEVVDIRLDDGTMRQGRIVQMDGNRVVIQV' A
#
# COMPACT_ATOMS: atom_id res chain seq x y z
N MET A 1 10.14 -9.03 -10.48
CA MET A 1 8.70 -9.31 -10.65
C MET A 1 7.98 -8.07 -10.11
N ILE A 2 7.19 -7.38 -10.91
CA ILE A 2 6.47 -6.16 -10.50
C ILE A 2 5.01 -6.55 -10.35
N LEU A 3 4.47 -6.42 -9.15
CA LEU A 3 3.06 -6.68 -8.83
C LEU A 3 2.34 -5.32 -8.80
N ASP A 4 1.44 -5.09 -9.76
CA ASP A 4 0.58 -3.90 -9.82
C ASP A 4 -0.80 -4.22 -9.22
N TYR A 5 -1.08 -3.77 -8.00
CA TYR A 5 -2.41 -3.85 -7.38
C TYR A 5 -3.19 -2.56 -7.69
N ILE A 6 -4.21 -2.67 -8.55
CA ILE A 6 -5.10 -1.55 -8.90
C ILE A 6 -6.36 -1.66 -8.03
N GLY A 7 -6.52 -0.75 -7.06
CA GLY A 7 -7.71 -0.75 -6.21
C GLY A 7 -7.70 0.23 -5.05
N VAL A 8 -7.25 1.48 -5.22
CA VAL A 8 -7.40 2.50 -4.16
C VAL A 8 -8.82 3.05 -4.19
N LYS A 9 -9.70 2.50 -3.36
CA LYS A 9 -11.14 2.83 -3.37
C LYS A 9 -11.52 4.06 -2.52
N GLU A 10 -10.69 4.48 -1.57
CA GLU A 10 -10.92 5.71 -0.77
C GLU A 10 -9.67 6.11 0.03
N ILE A 11 -9.37 7.41 0.15
CA ILE A 11 -8.38 7.97 1.09
C ILE A 11 -9.16 8.56 2.27
N ASN A 12 -9.48 7.75 3.26
CA ASN A 12 -10.05 8.21 4.53
C ASN A 12 -8.94 8.15 5.60
N GLY A 13 -8.23 9.26 5.79
CA GLY A 13 -7.06 9.34 6.66
C GLY A 13 -5.79 8.78 6.00
N SER A 14 -4.63 9.03 6.62
CA SER A 14 -3.29 8.65 6.16
C SER A 14 -3.03 7.13 6.05
N LEU A 15 -4.06 6.29 5.89
CA LEU A 15 -3.97 4.83 5.88
C LEU A 15 -4.55 4.27 4.58
N ILE A 16 -3.80 3.38 3.95
CA ILE A 16 -4.19 2.59 2.78
C ILE A 16 -4.20 1.12 3.21
N VAL A 17 -5.24 0.38 2.86
CA VAL A 17 -5.32 -1.07 3.10
C VAL A 17 -5.28 -1.77 1.75
N LEU A 18 -4.38 -2.73 1.60
CA LEU A 18 -4.28 -3.59 0.42
C LEU A 18 -4.48 -5.05 0.83
N ASP A 19 -5.25 -5.78 0.03
CA ASP A 19 -5.44 -7.23 0.15
C ASP A 19 -4.57 -7.96 -0.89
N ASP A 20 -4.34 -9.26 -0.65
CA ASP A 20 -3.61 -10.17 -1.53
C ASP A 20 -2.16 -9.77 -1.84
N VAL A 21 -1.50 -9.00 -0.95
CA VAL A 21 -0.10 -8.60 -1.13
C VAL A 21 0.84 -9.71 -0.66
N GLU A 22 1.41 -10.43 -1.61
CA GLU A 22 2.46 -11.43 -1.35
C GLU A 22 3.83 -10.79 -1.14
N ASN A 23 4.64 -11.39 -0.25
CA ASN A 23 6.03 -11.00 0.05
C ASN A 23 6.20 -9.60 0.65
N ALA A 24 5.15 -9.00 1.22
CA ALA A 24 5.26 -7.77 1.99
C ALA A 24 5.99 -7.97 3.31
N SER A 25 6.75 -6.96 3.73
CA SER A 25 7.44 -6.93 5.03
C SER A 25 6.96 -5.80 5.92
N PHE A 26 6.95 -6.04 7.23
CA PHE A 26 6.69 -5.00 8.22
C PHE A 26 7.77 -3.91 8.16
N GLU A 27 7.37 -2.63 8.27
CA GLU A 27 8.21 -1.44 8.09
C GLU A 27 8.82 -1.24 6.70
N GLU A 28 8.40 -2.03 5.71
CA GLU A 28 8.80 -1.81 4.32
C GLU A 28 8.28 -0.46 3.83
N VAL A 29 9.17 0.28 3.15
CA VAL A 29 8.82 1.55 2.48
C VAL A 29 8.33 1.22 1.09
N VAL A 30 7.15 1.75 0.75
CA VAL A 30 6.48 1.51 -0.52
C VAL A 30 6.25 2.82 -1.25
N ASP A 31 6.38 2.79 -2.57
CA ASP A 31 6.02 3.92 -3.43
C ASP A 31 4.62 3.69 -4.00
N ILE A 32 3.75 4.68 -3.84
CA ILE A 32 2.35 4.66 -4.26
C ILE A 32 2.20 5.62 -5.43
N ARG A 33 1.80 5.10 -6.59
CA ARG A 33 1.44 5.90 -7.75
C ARG A 33 -0.06 6.18 -7.73
N LEU A 34 -0.44 7.44 -7.79
CA LEU A 34 -1.82 7.88 -7.92
C LEU A 34 -2.19 8.10 -9.40
N ASP A 35 -3.49 8.05 -9.71
CA ASP A 35 -4.02 8.20 -11.08
C ASP A 35 -3.73 9.58 -11.69
N ASP A 36 -3.48 10.60 -10.85
CA ASP A 36 -3.05 11.94 -11.28
C ASP A 36 -1.56 12.00 -11.68
N GLY A 37 -0.85 10.87 -11.61
CA GLY A 37 0.57 10.74 -11.91
C GLY A 37 1.49 11.14 -10.76
N THR A 38 0.95 11.56 -9.61
CA THR A 38 1.76 11.87 -8.44
C THR A 38 2.24 10.59 -7.74
N MET A 39 3.40 10.70 -7.09
CA MET A 39 3.99 9.64 -6.28
C MET A 39 3.92 10.04 -4.81
N ARG A 40 3.53 9.10 -3.96
CA ARG A 40 3.60 9.22 -2.51
C ARG A 40 4.41 8.09 -1.93
N GLN A 41 5.08 8.34 -0.82
CA GLN A 41 5.74 7.29 -0.06
C GLN A 41 4.83 6.86 1.07
N GLY A 42 4.82 5.55 1.34
CA GLY A 42 4.16 5.00 2.50
C GLY A 42 5.04 3.99 3.22
N ARG A 43 4.57 3.55 4.39
CA ARG A 43 5.21 2.51 5.19
C ARG A 43 4.20 1.46 5.61
N ILE A 44 4.53 0.19 5.49
CA ILE A 44 3.71 -0.89 6.03
C ILE A 44 3.79 -0.85 7.57
N VAL A 45 2.66 -0.55 8.21
CA VAL A 45 2.53 -0.39 9.67
C VAL A 45 1.73 -1.51 10.32
N GLN A 46 1.07 -2.37 9.54
CA GLN A 46 0.39 -3.57 10.02
C GLN A 46 0.26 -4.60 8.90
N MET A 47 0.29 -5.89 9.25
CA MET A 47 0.06 -7.01 8.35
C MET A 47 -0.87 -8.04 9.02
N ASP A 48 -1.78 -8.62 8.25
CA ASP A 48 -2.67 -9.70 8.66
C ASP A 48 -2.81 -10.70 7.50
N GLY A 49 -2.02 -11.78 7.53
CA GLY A 49 -1.88 -12.68 6.39
C GLY A 49 -1.35 -11.93 5.16
N ASN A 50 -2.12 -11.94 4.06
CA ASN A 50 -1.81 -11.21 2.83
C ASN A 50 -2.42 -9.80 2.79
N ARG A 51 -3.07 -9.36 3.87
CA ARG A 51 -3.55 -7.99 4.01
C ARG A 51 -2.48 -7.11 4.64
N VAL A 52 -2.25 -5.93 4.07
CA VAL A 52 -1.31 -4.94 4.60
C VAL A 52 -1.99 -3.61 4.82
N VAL A 53 -1.55 -2.89 5.84
CA VAL A 53 -1.94 -1.51 6.11
C VAL A 53 -0.71 -0.63 5.94
N ILE A 54 -0.82 0.35 5.05
CA ILE A 54 0.22 1.30 4.68
C ILE A 54 -0.16 2.67 5.23
N GLN A 55 0.76 3.32 5.92
CA GLN A 55 0.62 4.73 6.30
C GLN A 55 1.30 5.64 5.27
N VAL A 56 0.59 6.66 4.79
CA VAL A 56 1.03 7.63 3.75
C VAL A 56 1.23 9.03 4.31
#